data_AF-A0A960V6W7-F1
#
_entry.id   AF-A0A960V6W7-F1
#
_cell.length_a   1.000
_cell.length_b   1.000
_cell.length_c   1.000
_cell.angle_alpha   90.00
_cell.angle_beta   90.00
_cell.angle_gamma   90.00
#
_symmetry.space_group_name_H-M   'P 1'
#
loop_
_entity.id
_entity.type
_entity.pdbx_description
1 polymer ?
#
loop_
_entity_poly.entity_id
_entity_poly.type
_entity_poly.pdbx_seq_one_letter_code
_entity_poly.pdbx_strand_id
1 'polypeptide(L)'
;MLLETEISLKLDIPEVIPVDKHFTRTYEQEDSLVSNIRRALQREIPPDIFEKNIPSIIEPEEYEFLLNYYEKRTDKKRNSVYFLRTIPQRLSRERARKYIEEGDITEEEKEYLLKFYVLNEKEQLYILQSNLTEADEIRILKMFNLKNFHINNVQKTMISEILEKVDTLAKKNVFFANLYIHPDHKFFSPPNLKHISGMQITEAARQFAIACHHKFGKVPFEDVTFLLQSITSEFYQYAKVSMPIKMRAILNELKLNKDGSWGYTDIEVTVYQENNEVSKVNTKATILPLKVYKRLKTGQEEVYEIDPRFKLNEKFRNNISIRYMEGDKLQKWICHIENFSKKGFQVKSEGRKPPIQFNNSELEFYLHFDLAGFAHGNCKMVWMKVDQNNDDQFFVGFEITEMTKIDEENINEAISRYGRLIEEREIM
;
A
#
# COMPACT_ATOMS: atom_id res chain seq x y z
N MET A 1 34.49 -18.11 -43.63
CA MET A 1 34.47 -18.24 -42.16
C MET A 1 33.79 -17.01 -41.61
N LEU A 2 32.47 -17.04 -41.56
CA LEU A 2 31.64 -16.00 -40.96
C LEU A 2 31.14 -16.52 -39.62
N LEU A 3 31.13 -15.62 -38.66
CA LEU A 3 30.76 -15.81 -37.26
C LEU A 3 29.30 -16.26 -37.12
N GLU A 4 29.08 -17.32 -36.36
CA GLU A 4 27.82 -17.56 -35.65
C GLU A 4 28.16 -17.79 -34.17
N THR A 5 28.43 -16.68 -33.48
CA THR A 5 28.21 -16.60 -32.04
C THR A 5 26.69 -16.53 -31.83
N GLU A 6 26.05 -17.69 -31.62
CA GLU A 6 24.75 -17.76 -30.96
C GLU A 6 24.93 -17.25 -29.52
N ILE A 7 24.79 -15.94 -29.34
CA ILE A 7 24.59 -15.38 -28.01
C ILE A 7 23.17 -15.78 -27.61
N SER A 8 23.06 -16.87 -26.86
CA SER A 8 21.84 -17.22 -26.13
C SER A 8 21.57 -16.09 -25.13
N LEU A 9 20.74 -15.12 -25.54
CA LEU A 9 20.23 -14.03 -24.71
C LEU A 9 19.23 -14.60 -23.70
N LYS A 10 19.73 -15.29 -22.68
CA LYS A 10 18.90 -15.70 -21.54
C LYS A 10 18.64 -14.48 -20.68
N LEU A 11 17.36 -14.14 -20.50
CA LEU A 11 16.93 -13.21 -19.46
C LEU A 11 17.51 -13.68 -18.11
N ASP A 12 18.17 -12.77 -17.41
CA ASP A 12 18.70 -13.04 -16.08
C ASP A 12 17.53 -13.18 -15.09
N ILE A 13 17.58 -14.22 -14.24
CA ILE A 13 16.51 -14.54 -13.30
C ILE A 13 17.01 -14.19 -11.90
N PRO A 14 16.53 -13.10 -11.28
CA PRO A 14 16.95 -12.73 -9.94
C PRO A 14 16.43 -13.72 -8.89
N GLU A 15 17.01 -13.69 -7.69
CA GLU A 15 16.55 -14.52 -6.57
C GLU A 15 15.18 -14.05 -6.02
N VAL A 16 14.98 -12.73 -5.99
CA VAL A 16 13.75 -12.07 -5.56
C VAL A 16 13.56 -10.78 -6.36
N ILE A 17 12.30 -10.41 -6.63
CA ILE A 17 11.94 -9.11 -7.20
C ILE A 17 11.23 -8.30 -6.10
N PRO A 18 11.95 -7.45 -5.33
CA PRO A 18 11.34 -6.55 -4.38
C PRO A 18 10.37 -5.60 -5.09
N VAL A 19 9.26 -5.27 -4.44
CA VAL A 19 8.33 -4.28 -4.97
C VAL A 19 8.91 -2.90 -4.67
N ASP A 20 9.07 -2.10 -5.71
CA ASP A 20 9.54 -0.73 -5.59
C ASP A 20 8.61 0.09 -4.68
N LYS A 21 9.22 0.89 -3.79
CA LYS A 21 8.53 1.70 -2.77
C LYS A 21 7.42 2.62 -3.30
N HIS A 22 7.49 3.05 -4.56
CA HIS A 22 6.46 3.89 -5.16
C HIS A 22 5.14 3.10 -5.33
N PHE A 23 5.21 1.79 -5.56
CA PHE A 23 4.03 0.92 -5.64
C PHE A 23 3.41 0.61 -4.27
N THR A 24 4.19 0.64 -3.19
CA THR A 24 3.71 0.39 -1.83
C THR A 24 3.40 1.66 -1.05
N ARG A 25 3.74 2.82 -1.61
CA ARG A 25 3.65 4.16 -0.98
C ARG A 25 4.40 4.22 0.35
N THR A 26 5.63 3.71 0.37
CA THR A 26 6.54 3.83 1.51
C THR A 26 7.64 4.86 1.23
N TYR A 27 8.24 5.41 2.28
CA TYR A 27 9.31 6.40 2.14
C TYR A 27 10.62 5.74 1.73
N GLU A 28 10.97 4.64 2.39
CA GLU A 28 12.17 3.87 2.10
C GLU A 28 11.86 2.53 1.43
N GLN A 29 12.84 1.97 0.72
CA GLN A 29 12.70 0.67 0.05
C GLN A 29 12.66 -0.48 1.05
N GLU A 30 13.35 -0.35 2.18
CA GLU A 30 13.34 -1.33 3.25
C GLU A 30 11.96 -1.50 3.87
N ASP A 31 11.14 -0.44 3.89
CA ASP A 31 9.75 -0.47 4.39
C ASP A 31 8.78 -1.25 3.48
N SER A 32 9.22 -1.62 2.27
CA SER A 32 8.43 -2.42 1.33
C SER A 32 8.45 -3.89 1.74
N LEU A 33 7.31 -4.36 2.24
CA LEU A 33 7.14 -5.70 2.80
C LEU A 33 6.68 -6.74 1.76
N VAL A 34 6.73 -6.40 0.48
CA VAL A 34 6.14 -7.19 -0.60
C VAL A 34 7.16 -7.43 -1.70
N SER A 35 7.19 -8.66 -2.22
CA SER A 35 8.02 -9.04 -3.36
C SER A 35 7.23 -9.93 -4.33
N ASN A 36 7.75 -10.08 -5.54
CA ASN A 36 7.23 -10.99 -6.57
C ASN A 36 5.75 -10.77 -6.90
N ILE A 37 5.27 -9.52 -6.87
CA ILE A 37 3.87 -9.20 -7.21
C ILE A 37 3.56 -9.61 -8.64
N ARG A 38 2.49 -10.39 -8.81
CA ARG A 38 2.02 -10.86 -10.10
C ARG A 38 0.52 -11.09 -10.13
N ARG A 39 -0.04 -11.16 -11.33
CA ARG A 39 -1.38 -11.69 -11.56
C ARG A 39 -1.31 -13.22 -11.66
N ALA A 40 -2.44 -13.88 -11.42
CA ALA A 40 -2.59 -15.30 -11.70
C ALA A 40 -2.38 -15.57 -13.20
N LEU A 41 -1.51 -16.52 -13.53
CA LEU A 41 -1.17 -16.85 -14.91
C LEU A 41 -2.34 -17.48 -15.64
N GLN A 42 -2.39 -17.24 -16.96
CA GLN A 42 -3.29 -17.98 -17.83
C GLN A 42 -2.71 -19.36 -18.09
N ARG A 43 -3.49 -20.38 -17.76
CA ARG A 43 -3.05 -21.76 -17.93
C ARG A 43 -3.12 -22.20 -19.38
N GLU A 44 -4.13 -21.70 -20.08
CA GLU A 44 -4.43 -21.99 -21.47
C GLU A 44 -4.46 -20.66 -22.23
N ILE A 45 -3.69 -20.57 -23.31
CA ILE A 45 -3.67 -19.41 -24.20
C ILE A 45 -4.01 -19.89 -25.62
N PRO A 46 -5.05 -19.34 -26.26
CA PRO A 46 -5.38 -19.64 -27.65
C PRO A 46 -4.19 -19.40 -28.60
N PRO A 47 -3.97 -20.23 -29.63
CA PRO A 47 -2.83 -20.11 -30.53
C PRO A 47 -2.82 -18.83 -31.34
N ASP A 48 -3.99 -18.31 -31.71
CA ASP A 48 -4.11 -17.01 -32.38
C ASP A 48 -3.56 -15.89 -31.50
N ILE A 49 -3.85 -15.92 -30.19
CA ILE A 49 -3.26 -14.97 -29.24
C ILE A 49 -1.75 -15.25 -29.09
N PHE A 50 -1.36 -16.50 -28.82
CA PHE A 50 0.03 -16.83 -28.49
C PHE A 50 1.01 -16.69 -29.66
N GLU A 51 0.60 -17.01 -30.88
CA GLU A 51 1.48 -17.01 -32.07
C GLU A 51 1.41 -15.71 -32.86
N LYS A 52 0.34 -14.91 -32.71
CA LYS A 52 0.17 -13.67 -33.48
C LYS A 52 0.16 -12.41 -32.62
N ASN A 53 -0.62 -12.38 -31.55
CA ASN A 53 -0.80 -11.17 -30.75
C ASN A 53 0.34 -10.96 -29.75
N ILE A 54 0.84 -12.03 -29.11
CA ILE A 54 1.94 -11.91 -28.15
C ILE A 54 3.21 -11.40 -28.87
N PRO A 55 3.72 -12.04 -29.95
CA PRO A 55 4.98 -11.63 -30.59
C PRO A 55 4.93 -10.25 -31.25
N SER A 56 3.74 -9.69 -31.49
CA SER A 56 3.61 -8.34 -32.06
C SER A 56 3.67 -7.23 -31.02
N ILE A 57 3.63 -7.57 -29.73
CA ILE A 57 3.59 -6.61 -28.61
C ILE A 57 4.85 -6.69 -27.74
N ILE A 58 5.42 -7.88 -27.57
CA ILE A 58 6.55 -8.11 -26.65
C ILE A 58 7.86 -8.30 -27.43
N GLU A 59 8.99 -8.15 -26.72
CA GLU A 59 10.31 -8.34 -27.33
C GLU A 59 10.59 -9.82 -27.66
N PRO A 60 11.42 -10.13 -28.67
CA PRO A 60 11.74 -11.50 -29.05
C PRO A 60 12.27 -12.37 -27.90
N GLU A 61 13.12 -11.81 -27.03
CA GLU A 61 13.67 -12.53 -25.87
C GLU A 61 12.59 -12.87 -24.83
N GLU A 62 11.60 -12.00 -24.66
CA GLU A 62 10.45 -12.26 -23.79
C GLU A 62 9.56 -13.37 -24.38
N TYR A 63 9.41 -13.42 -25.69
CA TYR A 63 8.66 -14.48 -26.37
C TYR A 63 9.34 -15.84 -26.25
N GLU A 64 10.65 -15.91 -26.49
CA GLU A 64 11.46 -17.11 -26.27
C GLU A 64 11.40 -17.57 -24.81
N PHE A 65 11.41 -16.62 -23.87
CA PHE A 65 11.21 -16.92 -22.46
C PHE A 65 9.85 -17.57 -22.20
N LEU A 66 8.76 -17.08 -22.79
CA LEU A 66 7.43 -17.70 -22.66
C LEU A 66 7.39 -19.11 -23.25
N LEU A 67 8.05 -19.37 -24.39
CA LEU A 67 8.11 -20.70 -25.01
C LEU A 67 8.76 -21.76 -24.11
N ASN A 68 9.65 -21.37 -23.19
CA ASN A 68 10.21 -22.29 -22.19
C ASN A 68 9.17 -22.79 -21.18
N TYR A 69 8.06 -22.08 -20.99
CA TYR A 69 7.02 -22.39 -20.01
C TYR A 69 5.67 -22.73 -20.62
N TYR A 70 5.41 -22.39 -21.88
CA TYR A 70 4.15 -22.69 -22.57
C TYR A 70 4.38 -23.68 -23.72
N GLU A 71 3.70 -24.83 -23.66
CA GLU A 71 3.82 -25.88 -24.68
C GLU A 71 2.53 -25.96 -25.50
N LYS A 72 2.66 -26.00 -26.84
CA LYS A 72 1.52 -26.14 -27.75
C LYS A 72 0.94 -27.55 -27.65
N ARG A 73 -0.35 -27.63 -27.34
CA ARG A 73 -1.15 -28.85 -27.38
C ARG A 73 -2.04 -28.85 -28.61
N THR A 74 -2.07 -29.99 -29.30
CA THR A 74 -3.05 -30.27 -30.35
C THR A 74 -3.94 -31.41 -29.87
N ASP A 75 -5.24 -31.16 -29.68
CA ASP A 75 -6.23 -32.21 -29.47
C ASP A 75 -6.91 -32.50 -30.80
N LYS A 76 -7.10 -33.77 -31.17
CA LYS A 76 -7.78 -34.14 -32.43
C LYS A 76 -9.25 -33.69 -32.49
N LYS A 77 -9.81 -33.19 -31.37
CA LYS A 77 -11.22 -32.75 -31.23
C LYS A 77 -11.40 -31.34 -30.64
N ARG A 78 -10.32 -30.69 -30.17
CA ARG A 78 -10.34 -29.31 -29.64
C ARG A 78 -9.30 -28.52 -30.42
N ASN A 79 -9.61 -27.26 -30.76
CA ASN A 79 -8.63 -26.32 -31.31
C ASN A 79 -7.32 -26.39 -30.50
N SER A 80 -6.17 -26.30 -31.18
CA SER A 80 -4.87 -26.27 -30.50
C SER A 80 -4.84 -25.15 -29.45
N VAL A 81 -4.01 -25.29 -28.42
CA VAL A 81 -3.91 -24.32 -27.31
C VAL A 81 -2.53 -24.42 -26.67
N TYR A 82 -1.97 -23.30 -26.24
CA TYR A 82 -0.72 -23.27 -25.47
C TYR A 82 -1.02 -23.44 -23.99
N PHE A 83 -0.37 -24.41 -23.38
CA PHE A 83 -0.57 -24.73 -21.97
C PHE A 83 0.67 -24.42 -21.15
N LEU A 84 0.46 -23.78 -19.99
CA LEU A 84 1.51 -23.57 -19.01
C LEU A 84 2.02 -24.91 -18.45
N ARG A 85 3.33 -25.13 -18.53
CA ARG A 85 4.05 -26.34 -18.15
C ARG A 85 4.30 -26.40 -16.64
N THR A 86 3.23 -26.38 -15.86
CA THR A 86 3.32 -26.51 -14.40
C THR A 86 2.97 -27.89 -13.88
N ILE A 87 2.34 -28.75 -14.67
CA ILE A 87 1.99 -30.14 -14.30
C ILE A 87 1.84 -30.99 -15.56
N PRO A 88 2.05 -32.33 -15.45
CA PRO A 88 1.86 -33.24 -16.57
C PRO A 88 0.42 -33.21 -17.07
N GLN A 89 0.20 -32.86 -18.34
CA GLN A 89 -1.15 -32.80 -18.91
C GLN A 89 -1.68 -34.18 -19.29
N ARG A 90 -0.78 -35.10 -19.65
CA ARG A 90 -1.07 -36.47 -20.06
C ARG A 90 -0.13 -37.41 -19.33
N LEU A 91 -0.70 -38.44 -18.72
CA LEU A 91 0.07 -39.51 -18.08
C LEU A 91 -0.31 -40.81 -18.78
N SER A 92 0.69 -41.56 -19.25
CA SER A 92 0.44 -42.92 -19.71
C SER A 92 -0.06 -43.75 -18.54
N ARG A 93 -0.88 -44.77 -18.83
CA ARG A 93 -1.37 -45.69 -17.80
C ARG A 93 -0.23 -46.26 -16.96
N GLU A 94 0.89 -46.61 -17.58
CA GLU A 94 2.09 -47.09 -16.89
C GLU A 94 2.74 -46.04 -15.97
N ARG A 95 2.90 -44.79 -16.43
CA ARG A 95 3.43 -43.70 -15.57
C ARG A 95 2.45 -43.37 -14.44
N ALA A 96 1.15 -43.29 -14.74
CA ALA A 96 0.12 -43.06 -13.74
C ALA A 96 0.14 -44.18 -12.70
N ARG A 97 0.25 -45.44 -13.14
CA ARG A 97 0.38 -46.61 -12.25
C ARG A 97 1.61 -46.52 -11.36
N LYS A 98 2.75 -46.12 -11.90
CA LYS A 98 3.98 -45.92 -11.10
C LYS A 98 3.81 -44.86 -10.00
N TYR A 99 3.06 -43.80 -10.26
CA TYR A 99 2.77 -42.79 -9.24
C TYR A 99 1.65 -43.22 -8.27
N ILE A 100 0.64 -43.95 -8.75
CA ILE A 100 -0.57 -44.29 -8.01
C ILE A 100 -0.43 -45.60 -7.22
N GLU A 101 0.33 -46.58 -7.70
CA GLU A 101 0.48 -47.91 -7.09
C GLU A 101 1.84 -48.11 -6.44
N GLU A 102 2.91 -47.52 -6.97
CA GLU A 102 4.30 -47.71 -6.50
C GLU A 102 4.87 -46.47 -5.77
N GLY A 103 4.11 -45.37 -5.73
CA GLY A 103 4.49 -44.14 -5.03
C GLY A 103 4.12 -44.17 -3.55
N ASP A 104 4.85 -43.40 -2.74
CA ASP A 104 4.58 -43.17 -1.31
C ASP A 104 3.42 -42.17 -1.15
N ILE A 105 2.27 -42.44 -1.79
CA ILE A 105 1.06 -41.60 -1.74
C ILE A 105 -0.10 -42.34 -1.09
N THR A 106 -0.83 -41.64 -0.25
CA THR A 106 -1.98 -42.17 0.50
C THR A 106 -3.20 -42.38 -0.40
N GLU A 107 -4.15 -43.22 0.00
CA GLU A 107 -5.40 -43.44 -0.77
C GLU A 107 -6.19 -42.14 -0.97
N GLU A 108 -6.21 -41.24 0.02
CA GLU A 108 -6.85 -39.93 -0.09
C GLU A 108 -6.19 -39.05 -1.18
N GLU A 109 -4.86 -39.13 -1.31
CA GLU A 109 -4.13 -38.42 -2.36
C GLU A 109 -4.39 -39.00 -3.75
N LYS A 110 -4.59 -40.32 -3.85
CA LYS A 110 -4.98 -40.99 -5.12
C LYS A 110 -6.37 -40.52 -5.56
N GLU A 111 -7.35 -40.55 -4.65
CA GLU A 111 -8.69 -40.05 -4.94
C GLU A 111 -8.65 -38.59 -5.37
N TYR A 112 -7.83 -37.77 -4.71
CA TYR A 112 -7.65 -36.37 -5.07
C TYR A 112 -7.08 -36.19 -6.48
N LEU A 113 -6.06 -36.96 -6.88
CA LEU A 113 -5.51 -36.91 -8.24
C LEU A 113 -6.55 -37.29 -9.30
N LEU A 114 -7.34 -38.33 -9.04
CA LEU A 114 -8.36 -38.84 -9.97
C LEU A 114 -9.54 -37.88 -10.16
N LYS A 115 -9.74 -36.89 -9.26
CA LYS A 115 -10.69 -35.78 -9.49
C LYS A 115 -10.29 -34.93 -10.70
N PHE A 116 -8.99 -34.81 -10.98
CA PHE A 116 -8.47 -33.94 -12.04
C PHE A 116 -8.00 -34.71 -13.27
N TYR A 117 -7.63 -35.98 -13.12
CA TYR A 117 -7.15 -36.82 -14.22
C TYR A 117 -8.20 -37.87 -14.62
N VAL A 118 -8.73 -37.75 -15.83
CA VAL A 118 -9.70 -38.71 -16.38
C VAL A 118 -9.05 -39.60 -17.42
N LEU A 119 -9.27 -40.91 -17.28
CA LEU A 119 -8.78 -41.90 -18.22
C LEU A 119 -9.51 -41.79 -19.56
N ASN A 120 -8.77 -41.55 -20.63
CA ASN A 120 -9.24 -41.72 -21.99
C ASN A 120 -8.95 -43.15 -22.45
N GLU A 121 -9.96 -44.01 -22.40
CA GLU A 121 -9.86 -45.42 -22.79
C GLU A 121 -9.37 -45.65 -24.23
N LYS A 122 -9.62 -44.70 -25.15
CA LYS A 122 -9.18 -44.84 -26.55
C LYS A 122 -7.69 -44.61 -26.71
N GLU A 123 -7.12 -43.73 -25.91
CA GLU A 123 -5.69 -43.36 -25.97
C GLU A 123 -4.86 -44.06 -24.88
N GLN A 124 -5.52 -44.71 -23.92
CA GLN A 124 -4.89 -45.30 -22.71
C GLN A 124 -4.04 -44.26 -21.93
N LEU A 125 -4.51 -43.01 -21.91
CA LEU A 125 -3.88 -41.88 -21.24
C LEU A 125 -4.84 -41.27 -20.21
N TYR A 126 -4.31 -40.93 -19.04
CA TYR A 126 -4.97 -40.03 -18.11
C TYR A 126 -4.79 -38.59 -18.57
N ILE A 127 -5.89 -37.88 -18.79
CA ILE A 127 -5.91 -36.50 -19.29
C ILE A 127 -6.36 -35.57 -18.17
N LEU A 128 -5.57 -34.53 -17.95
CA LEU A 128 -5.85 -33.50 -16.98
C LEU A 128 -7.01 -32.59 -17.41
N GLN A 129 -7.96 -32.38 -16.51
CA GLN A 129 -9.07 -31.46 -16.68
C GLN A 129 -8.66 -29.99 -16.42
N SER A 130 -9.44 -29.06 -16.99
CA SER A 130 -9.12 -27.63 -17.05
C SER A 130 -9.28 -26.88 -15.72
N ASN A 131 -10.16 -27.35 -14.83
CA ASN A 131 -10.51 -26.65 -13.60
C ASN A 131 -9.53 -27.01 -12.47
N LEU A 132 -8.43 -26.27 -12.38
CA LEU A 132 -7.41 -26.46 -11.35
C LEU A 132 -6.98 -25.10 -10.78
N THR A 133 -6.89 -25.00 -9.46
CA THR A 133 -6.28 -23.85 -8.80
C THR A 133 -4.76 -24.01 -8.67
N GLU A 134 -4.03 -22.92 -8.41
CA GLU A 134 -2.59 -22.99 -8.16
C GLU A 134 -2.26 -23.78 -6.87
N ALA A 135 -3.18 -23.82 -5.89
CA ALA A 135 -3.02 -24.64 -4.70
C ALA A 135 -3.09 -26.13 -5.04
N ASP A 136 -4.04 -26.53 -5.89
CA ASP A 136 -4.16 -27.90 -6.36
C ASP A 136 -2.91 -28.30 -7.17
N GLU A 137 -2.40 -27.41 -8.03
CA GLU A 137 -1.15 -27.64 -8.79
C GLU A 137 0.04 -27.97 -7.90
N ILE A 138 0.25 -27.19 -6.83
CA ILE A 138 1.34 -27.43 -5.88
C ILE A 138 1.15 -28.79 -5.19
N ARG A 139 -0.09 -29.15 -4.83
CA ARG A 139 -0.40 -30.43 -4.20
C ARG A 139 -0.13 -31.60 -5.16
N ILE A 140 -0.58 -31.50 -6.40
CA ILE A 140 -0.35 -32.49 -7.47
C ILE A 140 1.15 -32.62 -7.79
N LEU A 141 1.89 -31.51 -7.89
CA LEU A 141 3.34 -31.52 -8.12
C LEU A 141 4.11 -32.21 -7.00
N LYS A 142 3.71 -32.00 -5.74
CA LYS A 142 4.28 -32.70 -4.58
C LYS A 142 4.03 -34.20 -4.68
N MET A 143 2.80 -34.61 -5.02
CA MET A 143 2.45 -36.03 -5.20
C MET A 143 3.26 -36.70 -6.30
N PHE A 144 3.48 -36.02 -7.45
CA PHE A 144 4.29 -36.57 -8.53
C PHE A 144 5.81 -36.43 -8.32
N ASN A 145 6.26 -35.62 -7.36
CA ASN A 145 7.67 -35.28 -7.13
C ASN A 145 8.42 -34.82 -8.41
N LEU A 146 7.73 -34.09 -9.29
CA LEU A 146 8.24 -33.69 -10.60
C LEU A 146 8.89 -32.31 -10.56
N LYS A 147 10.17 -32.27 -10.17
CA LYS A 147 10.95 -31.02 -10.08
C LYS A 147 11.02 -30.24 -11.41
N ASN A 148 11.02 -30.92 -12.55
CA ASN A 148 11.15 -30.31 -13.89
C ASN A 148 9.93 -29.51 -14.37
N PHE A 149 8.82 -29.54 -13.62
CA PHE A 149 7.61 -28.76 -13.85
C PHE A 149 7.45 -27.63 -12.83
N HIS A 150 8.41 -27.49 -11.90
CA HIS A 150 8.38 -26.43 -10.93
C HIS A 150 8.78 -25.10 -11.56
N ILE A 151 7.85 -24.16 -11.59
CA ILE A 151 8.10 -22.75 -11.94
C ILE A 151 8.09 -21.96 -10.62
N ASN A 152 9.22 -21.33 -10.29
CA ASN A 152 9.38 -20.59 -9.05
C ASN A 152 8.60 -19.25 -9.07
N ASN A 153 8.51 -18.55 -7.93
CA ASN A 153 7.72 -17.32 -7.84
C ASN A 153 8.25 -16.21 -8.75
N VAL A 154 9.58 -16.04 -8.85
CA VAL A 154 10.21 -15.01 -9.69
C VAL A 154 9.88 -15.25 -11.16
N GLN A 155 10.06 -16.47 -11.64
CA GLN A 155 9.70 -16.87 -13.00
C GLN A 155 8.22 -16.62 -13.28
N LYS A 156 7.33 -17.01 -12.35
CA LYS A 156 5.89 -16.70 -12.48
C LYS A 156 5.63 -15.19 -12.52
N THR A 157 6.40 -14.39 -11.80
CA THR A 157 6.30 -12.93 -11.83
C THR A 157 6.75 -12.35 -13.17
N MET A 158 7.89 -12.79 -13.69
CA MET A 158 8.37 -12.39 -15.02
C MET A 158 7.38 -12.78 -16.13
N ILE A 159 6.88 -14.03 -16.11
CA ILE A 159 5.83 -14.48 -17.06
C ILE A 159 4.60 -13.57 -16.94
N SER A 160 4.14 -13.28 -15.72
CA SER A 160 2.98 -12.42 -15.51
C SER A 160 3.19 -11.01 -16.03
N GLU A 161 4.40 -10.47 -15.89
CA GLU A 161 4.73 -9.12 -16.32
C GLU A 161 4.73 -9.00 -17.85
N ILE A 162 5.35 -9.97 -18.53
CA ILE A 162 5.32 -10.08 -19.99
C ILE A 162 3.86 -10.19 -20.48
N LEU A 163 3.09 -11.10 -19.87
CA LEU A 163 1.70 -11.31 -20.27
C LEU A 163 0.80 -10.12 -19.95
N GLU A 164 1.11 -9.28 -18.95
CA GLU A 164 0.30 -8.09 -18.63
C GLU A 164 0.34 -7.04 -19.75
N LYS A 165 1.44 -6.95 -20.52
CA LYS A 165 1.57 -6.05 -21.69
C LYS A 165 0.55 -6.35 -22.81
N VAL A 166 0.00 -7.55 -22.85
CA VAL A 166 -0.89 -8.02 -23.91
C VAL A 166 -2.34 -7.83 -23.51
N ASP A 167 -2.97 -6.72 -23.92
CA ASP A 167 -4.35 -6.35 -23.56
C ASP A 167 -5.40 -7.35 -24.08
N THR A 168 -5.15 -8.03 -25.21
CA THR A 168 -6.11 -9.00 -25.78
C THR A 168 -6.20 -10.30 -24.96
N LEU A 169 -5.25 -10.54 -24.06
CA LEU A 169 -5.26 -11.70 -23.20
C LEU A 169 -6.15 -11.41 -21.99
N ALA A 170 -7.16 -12.26 -21.77
CA ALA A 170 -8.04 -12.18 -20.60
C ALA A 170 -7.20 -12.13 -19.31
N LYS A 171 -7.58 -11.25 -18.37
CA LYS A 171 -6.91 -11.08 -17.08
C LYS A 171 -7.77 -11.63 -15.95
N LYS A 172 -7.15 -12.36 -15.01
CA LYS A 172 -7.82 -12.85 -13.81
C LYS A 172 -7.75 -11.81 -12.69
N ASN A 173 -8.81 -11.69 -11.90
CA ASN A 173 -8.87 -10.85 -10.70
C ASN A 173 -8.25 -11.51 -9.46
N VAL A 174 -7.18 -12.27 -9.69
CA VAL A 174 -6.45 -12.99 -8.65
C VAL A 174 -4.98 -12.62 -8.79
N PHE A 175 -4.35 -12.27 -7.68
CA PHE A 175 -2.98 -11.78 -7.63
C PHE A 175 -2.21 -12.56 -6.57
N PHE A 176 -0.89 -12.60 -6.73
CA PHE A 176 0.01 -13.25 -5.80
C PHE A 176 1.20 -12.35 -5.49
N ALA A 177 1.72 -12.52 -4.29
CA ALA A 177 2.96 -11.90 -3.84
C ALA A 177 3.61 -12.74 -2.75
N ASN A 178 4.81 -12.36 -2.36
CA ASN A 178 5.48 -12.86 -1.17
C ASN A 178 5.57 -11.74 -0.14
N LEU A 179 5.36 -12.10 1.13
CA LEU A 179 5.76 -11.21 2.22
C LEU A 179 7.28 -11.31 2.32
N TYR A 180 7.93 -10.16 2.28
CA TYR A 180 9.37 -9.98 2.36
C TYR A 180 9.65 -9.01 3.50
N ILE A 181 10.54 -9.34 4.42
CA ILE A 181 11.00 -8.37 5.43
C ILE A 181 12.47 -8.17 5.20
N HIS A 182 12.88 -6.93 5.02
CA HIS A 182 14.30 -6.62 4.89
C HIS A 182 15.02 -7.05 6.18
N PRO A 183 16.11 -7.85 6.10
CA PRO A 183 16.81 -8.36 7.28
C PRO A 183 17.24 -7.25 8.26
N ASP A 184 17.61 -6.09 7.73
CA ASP A 184 18.09 -4.94 8.50
C ASP A 184 16.98 -3.99 9.00
N HIS A 185 15.70 -4.29 8.73
CA HIS A 185 14.61 -3.41 9.10
C HIS A 185 14.45 -3.31 10.62
N LYS A 186 14.83 -2.19 11.22
CA LYS A 186 14.88 -2.03 12.70
C LYS A 186 13.55 -2.28 13.41
N PHE A 187 12.44 -1.77 12.85
CA PHE A 187 11.11 -1.91 13.45
C PHE A 187 10.49 -3.30 13.25
N PHE A 188 10.65 -3.89 12.06
CA PHE A 188 10.01 -5.15 11.66
C PHE A 188 10.91 -6.40 11.85
N SER A 189 12.20 -6.22 12.14
CA SER A 189 13.15 -7.28 12.44
C SER A 189 13.82 -7.08 13.81
N PRO A 190 13.06 -6.96 14.92
CA PRO A 190 13.67 -6.75 16.23
C PRO A 190 14.48 -7.99 16.68
N PRO A 191 15.56 -7.80 17.47
CA PRO A 191 16.30 -8.91 18.02
C PRO A 191 15.36 -9.80 18.86
N ASN A 192 15.35 -11.10 18.56
CA ASN A 192 14.48 -12.14 19.15
C ASN A 192 13.08 -12.34 18.55
N LEU A 193 12.78 -11.79 17.37
CA LEU A 193 11.53 -12.09 16.68
C LEU A 193 11.46 -13.58 16.26
N LYS A 194 10.59 -14.37 16.90
CA LYS A 194 10.36 -15.79 16.54
C LYS A 194 9.24 -15.98 15.51
N HIS A 195 8.35 -15.00 15.38
CA HIS A 195 7.18 -15.05 14.51
C HIS A 195 6.91 -13.67 13.90
N ILE A 196 6.29 -13.65 12.73
CA ILE A 196 5.84 -12.42 12.06
C ILE A 196 4.61 -11.88 12.80
N SER A 197 4.64 -10.61 13.18
CA SER A 197 3.50 -9.99 13.88
C SER A 197 2.30 -9.84 12.96
N GLY A 198 1.10 -9.89 13.54
CA GLY A 198 -0.13 -9.65 12.78
C GLY A 198 -0.14 -8.27 12.09
N MET A 199 0.43 -7.25 12.74
CA MET A 199 0.55 -5.91 12.17
C MET A 199 1.42 -5.88 10.91
N GLN A 200 2.53 -6.63 10.87
CA GLN A 200 3.34 -6.77 9.66
C GLN A 200 2.56 -7.41 8.52
N ILE A 201 1.76 -8.43 8.83
CA ILE A 201 0.95 -9.11 7.84
C ILE A 201 -0.13 -8.16 7.30
N THR A 202 -0.82 -7.43 8.16
CA THR A 202 -1.81 -6.43 7.76
C THR A 202 -1.19 -5.33 6.91
N GLU A 203 0.00 -4.85 7.28
CA GLU A 203 0.72 -3.83 6.52
C GLU A 203 1.20 -4.36 5.15
N ALA A 204 1.77 -5.56 5.09
CA ALA A 204 2.13 -6.21 3.83
C ALA A 204 0.91 -6.43 2.92
N ALA A 205 -0.25 -6.80 3.50
CA ALA A 205 -1.50 -6.93 2.75
C ALA A 205 -1.99 -5.57 2.21
N ARG A 206 -1.89 -4.49 3.00
CA ARG A 206 -2.20 -3.12 2.56
C ARG A 206 -1.30 -2.70 1.40
N GLN A 207 0.01 -2.87 1.55
CA GLN A 207 1.00 -2.56 0.52
C GLN A 207 0.77 -3.37 -0.76
N PHE A 208 0.47 -4.66 -0.62
CA PHE A 208 0.15 -5.53 -1.74
C PHE A 208 -1.11 -5.07 -2.48
N ALA A 209 -2.17 -4.71 -1.75
CA ALA A 209 -3.38 -4.17 -2.34
C ALA A 209 -3.10 -2.88 -3.12
N ILE A 210 -2.37 -1.93 -2.56
CA ILE A 210 -2.02 -0.65 -3.23
C ILE A 210 -1.14 -0.90 -4.47
N ALA A 211 -0.17 -1.79 -4.37
CA ALA A 211 0.68 -2.14 -5.50
C ALA A 211 -0.13 -2.76 -6.65
N CYS A 212 -1.17 -3.56 -6.34
CA CYS A 212 -2.11 -4.03 -7.36
C CYS A 212 -2.86 -2.88 -8.06
N HIS A 213 -3.27 -1.84 -7.35
CA HIS A 213 -3.92 -0.68 -7.96
C HIS A 213 -3.00 0.04 -8.95
N HIS A 214 -1.74 0.25 -8.58
CA HIS A 214 -0.78 0.91 -9.45
C HIS A 214 -0.38 0.01 -10.64
N LYS A 215 0.04 -1.24 -10.38
CA LYS A 215 0.57 -2.15 -11.41
C LYS A 215 -0.50 -2.68 -12.36
N PHE A 216 -1.71 -2.92 -11.86
CA PHE A 216 -2.78 -3.61 -12.60
C PHE A 216 -4.06 -2.78 -12.77
N GLY A 217 -4.28 -1.83 -11.87
CA GLY A 217 -5.47 -0.98 -11.86
C GLY A 217 -5.31 0.36 -12.56
N LYS A 218 -4.16 0.60 -13.20
CA LYS A 218 -3.83 1.87 -13.89
C LYS A 218 -4.01 3.12 -13.01
N VAL A 219 -3.90 2.96 -11.69
CA VAL A 219 -3.98 4.09 -10.76
C VAL A 219 -2.65 4.84 -10.77
N PRO A 220 -2.62 6.16 -11.00
CA PRO A 220 -1.38 6.92 -11.05
C PRO A 220 -0.72 7.00 -9.67
N PHE A 221 0.60 7.20 -9.63
CA PHE A 221 1.34 7.32 -8.37
C PHE A 221 1.02 8.63 -7.64
N GLU A 222 0.83 9.71 -8.40
CA GLU A 222 0.64 11.08 -7.91
C GLU A 222 -0.81 11.54 -8.04
N ASP A 223 -1.14 12.65 -7.36
CA ASP A 223 -2.44 13.33 -7.41
C ASP A 223 -3.68 12.48 -7.07
N VAL A 224 -3.49 11.30 -6.47
CA VAL A 224 -4.57 10.43 -6.00
C VAL A 224 -4.35 9.99 -4.56
N THR A 225 -5.46 9.79 -3.86
CA THR A 225 -5.49 9.28 -2.49
C THR A 225 -6.32 8.00 -2.42
N PHE A 226 -5.88 7.09 -1.55
CA PHE A 226 -6.61 5.88 -1.19
C PHE A 226 -7.42 6.18 0.07
N LEU A 227 -8.73 6.35 -0.07
CA LEU A 227 -9.64 6.46 1.06
C LEU A 227 -10.01 5.06 1.53
N LEU A 228 -9.32 4.59 2.57
CA LEU A 228 -9.66 3.34 3.24
C LEU A 228 -11.02 3.46 3.91
N GLN A 229 -11.96 2.60 3.53
CA GLN A 229 -13.32 2.56 4.10
C GLN A 229 -13.42 1.51 5.20
N SER A 230 -12.80 0.35 4.98
CA SER A 230 -12.71 -0.71 5.98
C SER A 230 -11.48 -1.56 5.77
N ILE A 231 -10.87 -1.98 6.87
CA ILE A 231 -9.89 -3.05 6.89
C ILE A 231 -10.28 -4.03 8.00
N THR A 232 -10.43 -5.30 7.65
CA THR A 232 -10.73 -6.38 8.60
C THR A 232 -9.62 -7.40 8.52
N SER A 233 -9.04 -7.77 9.66
CA SER A 233 -7.97 -8.78 9.73
C SER A 233 -8.36 -9.89 10.69
N GLU A 234 -8.26 -11.13 10.22
CA GLU A 234 -8.46 -12.35 11.00
C GLU A 234 -7.16 -13.16 10.99
N PHE A 235 -6.72 -13.64 12.15
CA PHE A 235 -5.51 -14.43 12.31
C PHE A 235 -5.86 -15.80 12.89
N TYR A 236 -5.48 -16.86 12.20
CA TYR A 236 -5.83 -18.24 12.56
C TYR A 236 -4.66 -18.97 13.22
N GLN A 237 -3.42 -18.59 12.88
CA GLN A 237 -2.19 -19.19 13.41
C GLN A 237 -1.01 -18.21 13.28
N TYR A 238 0.08 -18.52 13.99
CA TYR A 238 1.32 -17.73 13.93
C TYR A 238 2.14 -18.08 12.68
N ALA A 239 2.76 -17.08 12.04
CA ALA A 239 3.71 -17.30 10.96
C ALA A 239 5.16 -17.22 11.46
N LYS A 240 5.99 -18.20 11.09
CA LYS A 240 7.41 -18.26 11.45
C LYS A 240 8.23 -17.36 10.53
N VAL A 241 9.24 -16.69 11.09
CA VAL A 241 10.14 -15.81 10.32
C VAL A 241 11.04 -16.59 9.35
N SER A 242 11.42 -17.82 9.72
CA SER A 242 12.36 -18.66 8.97
C SER A 242 11.76 -19.34 7.73
N MET A 243 10.48 -19.10 7.43
CA MET A 243 9.76 -19.79 6.38
C MET A 243 9.09 -18.80 5.43
N PRO A 244 9.09 -19.07 4.11
CA PRO A 244 8.51 -18.16 3.13
C PRO A 244 7.00 -18.04 3.32
N ILE A 245 6.50 -16.82 3.16
CA ILE A 245 5.09 -16.49 3.26
C ILE A 245 4.59 -16.07 1.89
N LYS A 246 3.46 -16.65 1.48
CA LYS A 246 2.77 -16.35 0.23
C LYS A 246 1.50 -15.59 0.54
N MET A 247 1.20 -14.59 -0.28
CA MET A 247 -0.04 -13.84 -0.20
C MET A 247 -0.82 -14.04 -1.50
N ARG A 248 -2.12 -14.28 -1.39
CA ARG A 248 -3.05 -14.34 -2.52
C ARG A 248 -4.10 -13.27 -2.33
N ALA A 249 -4.22 -12.36 -3.28
CA ALA A 249 -5.29 -11.38 -3.30
C ALA A 249 -6.37 -11.79 -4.31
N ILE A 250 -7.64 -11.69 -3.91
CA ILE A 250 -8.80 -11.83 -4.78
C ILE A 250 -9.52 -10.48 -4.79
N LEU A 251 -9.73 -9.91 -5.98
CA LEU A 251 -10.51 -8.70 -6.17
C LEU A 251 -11.99 -9.10 -6.32
N ASN A 252 -12.74 -8.95 -5.23
CA ASN A 252 -14.13 -9.38 -5.10
C ASN A 252 -15.10 -8.40 -5.76
N GLU A 253 -14.87 -7.10 -5.57
CA GLU A 253 -15.67 -6.02 -6.17
C GLU A 253 -14.72 -5.00 -6.79
N LEU A 254 -15.06 -4.50 -7.97
CA LEU A 254 -14.31 -3.49 -8.70
C LEU A 254 -15.27 -2.51 -9.34
N LYS A 255 -15.04 -1.20 -9.15
CA LYS A 255 -15.67 -0.14 -9.94
C LYS A 255 -14.59 0.65 -10.64
N LEU A 256 -14.77 0.81 -11.95
CA LEU A 256 -13.84 1.54 -12.80
C LEU A 256 -14.23 3.01 -12.87
N ASN A 257 -13.23 3.86 -12.92
CA ASN A 257 -13.36 5.25 -13.32
C ASN A 257 -13.56 5.35 -14.84
N LYS A 258 -13.90 6.55 -15.33
CA LYS A 258 -14.14 6.80 -16.76
C LYS A 258 -12.91 6.54 -17.64
N ASP A 259 -11.72 6.69 -17.09
CA ASP A 259 -10.43 6.44 -17.75
C ASP A 259 -10.00 4.97 -17.70
N GLY A 260 -10.82 4.10 -17.11
CA GLY A 260 -10.52 2.67 -16.94
C GLY A 260 -9.63 2.37 -15.74
N SER A 261 -9.22 3.36 -14.95
CA SER A 261 -8.50 3.13 -13.68
C SER A 261 -9.44 2.56 -12.62
N TRP A 262 -8.89 1.87 -11.62
CA TRP A 262 -9.67 1.37 -10.49
C TRP A 262 -10.07 2.52 -9.57
N GLY A 263 -11.38 2.75 -9.43
CA GLY A 263 -11.95 3.81 -8.59
C GLY A 263 -12.46 3.31 -7.24
N TYR A 264 -12.86 2.05 -7.14
CA TYR A 264 -13.20 1.39 -5.88
C TYR A 264 -12.87 -0.10 -5.97
N THR A 265 -12.40 -0.67 -4.86
CA THR A 265 -12.09 -2.10 -4.76
C THR A 265 -12.48 -2.70 -3.41
N ASP A 266 -12.93 -3.94 -3.45
CA ASP A 266 -12.95 -4.89 -2.31
C ASP A 266 -11.92 -5.98 -2.61
N ILE A 267 -10.79 -5.95 -1.90
CA ILE A 267 -9.69 -6.91 -2.06
C ILE A 267 -9.55 -7.75 -0.80
N GLU A 268 -9.61 -9.06 -0.97
CA GLU A 268 -9.34 -10.02 0.07
C GLU A 268 -7.96 -10.64 -0.12
N VAL A 269 -7.07 -10.45 0.85
CA VAL A 269 -5.73 -11.03 0.89
C VAL A 269 -5.72 -12.20 1.88
N THR A 270 -5.52 -13.42 1.37
CA THR A 270 -5.26 -14.60 2.20
C THR A 270 -3.76 -14.84 2.26
N VAL A 271 -3.25 -15.07 3.47
CA VAL A 271 -1.83 -15.29 3.73
C VAL A 271 -1.61 -16.75 4.06
N TYR A 272 -0.62 -17.34 3.41
CA TYR A 272 -0.28 -18.76 3.50
C TYR A 272 1.16 -18.95 3.94
N GLN A 273 1.37 -19.91 4.83
CA GLN A 273 2.69 -20.46 5.15
C GLN A 273 2.59 -21.98 5.12
N GLU A 274 3.52 -22.64 4.43
CA GLU A 274 3.50 -24.11 4.26
C GLU A 274 2.16 -24.66 3.68
N ASN A 275 1.49 -23.87 2.84
CA ASN A 275 0.14 -24.14 2.29
C ASN A 275 -1.01 -24.09 3.31
N ASN A 276 -0.76 -23.68 4.55
CA ASN A 276 -1.80 -23.46 5.55
C ASN A 276 -2.18 -21.97 5.61
N GLU A 277 -3.47 -21.69 5.78
CA GLU A 277 -3.97 -20.32 5.94
C GLU A 277 -3.53 -19.76 7.30
N VAL A 278 -2.78 -18.67 7.27
CA VAL A 278 -2.29 -17.97 8.46
C VAL A 278 -3.26 -16.88 8.86
N SER A 279 -3.69 -16.09 7.89
CA SER A 279 -4.55 -14.94 8.12
C SER A 279 -5.34 -14.56 6.88
N LYS A 280 -6.33 -13.72 7.10
CA LYS A 280 -7.19 -13.16 6.08
C LYS A 280 -7.38 -11.67 6.34
N VAL A 281 -7.07 -10.85 5.34
CA VAL A 281 -7.18 -9.39 5.42
C VAL A 281 -8.09 -8.91 4.29
N ASN A 282 -9.25 -8.38 4.62
CA ASN A 282 -10.15 -7.73 3.65
C ASN A 282 -9.96 -6.21 3.71
N THR A 283 -9.77 -5.59 2.55
CA THR A 283 -9.61 -4.14 2.41
C THR A 283 -10.62 -3.60 1.41
N LYS A 284 -11.41 -2.59 1.84
CA LYS A 284 -12.28 -1.80 0.97
C LYS A 284 -11.78 -0.38 0.89
N ALA A 285 -11.56 0.09 -0.33
CA ALA A 285 -11.03 1.43 -0.56
C ALA A 285 -11.67 2.10 -1.76
N THR A 286 -11.84 3.42 -1.66
CA THR A 286 -12.16 4.29 -2.79
C THR A 286 -10.94 5.09 -3.17
N ILE A 287 -10.65 5.21 -4.46
CA ILE A 287 -9.52 5.93 -5.01
C ILE A 287 -10.05 7.24 -5.58
N LEU A 288 -9.57 8.35 -5.05
CA LEU A 288 -10.06 9.69 -5.38
C LEU A 288 -8.91 10.60 -5.82
N PRO A 289 -9.15 11.51 -6.78
CA PRO A 289 -8.23 12.61 -7.01
C PRO A 289 -8.03 13.44 -5.74
N LEU A 290 -6.78 13.83 -5.46
CA LEU A 290 -6.41 14.53 -4.24
C LEU A 290 -7.18 15.85 -4.08
N LYS A 291 -7.47 16.56 -5.18
CA LYS A 291 -8.29 17.78 -5.18
C LYS A 291 -9.71 17.53 -4.65
N VAL A 292 -10.32 16.40 -5.02
CA VAL A 292 -11.67 16.03 -4.56
C VAL A 292 -11.63 15.69 -3.07
N TYR A 293 -10.64 14.91 -2.64
CA TYR A 293 -10.46 14.58 -1.23
C TYR A 293 -10.27 15.82 -0.35
N LYS A 294 -9.41 16.77 -0.77
CA LYS A 294 -9.21 18.03 -0.05
C LYS A 294 -10.53 18.80 0.12
N ARG A 295 -11.38 18.84 -0.91
CA ARG A 295 -12.71 19.47 -0.84
C ARG A 295 -13.70 18.73 0.07
N LEU A 296 -13.62 17.39 0.13
CA LEU A 296 -14.45 16.61 1.06
C LEU A 296 -14.05 16.86 2.51
N LYS A 297 -12.75 17.00 2.78
CA LYS A 297 -12.22 17.29 4.12
C LYS A 297 -12.60 18.69 4.63
N THR A 298 -12.63 19.70 3.76
CA THR A 298 -12.94 21.09 4.16
C THR A 298 -14.36 21.28 4.73
N GLY A 299 -15.27 20.33 4.53
CA GLY A 299 -16.63 20.37 5.07
C GLY A 299 -16.89 19.42 6.24
N GLN A 300 -15.87 18.71 6.73
CA GLN A 300 -16.01 17.86 7.91
C GLN A 300 -15.71 18.68 9.16
N GLU A 301 -16.68 18.79 10.06
CA GLU A 301 -16.46 19.29 11.40
C GLU A 301 -15.50 18.34 12.12
N GLU A 302 -14.48 18.89 12.77
CA GLU A 302 -13.60 18.12 13.63
C GLU A 302 -14.43 17.62 14.82
N VAL A 303 -14.73 16.32 14.83
CA VAL A 303 -15.61 15.69 15.84
C VAL A 303 -14.96 15.68 17.23
N TYR A 304 -13.65 15.86 17.30
CA TYR A 304 -12.98 16.15 18.55
C TYR A 304 -13.03 17.66 18.77
N GLU A 305 -13.75 18.09 19.80
CA GLU A 305 -13.45 19.37 20.44
C GLU A 305 -11.98 19.30 20.86
N ILE A 306 -11.11 19.96 20.10
CA ILE A 306 -9.73 20.14 20.51
C ILE A 306 -9.82 21.05 21.72
N ASP A 307 -9.82 20.46 22.92
CA ASP A 307 -9.61 21.19 24.15
C ASP A 307 -8.39 22.10 23.92
N PRO A 308 -8.48 23.41 24.19
CA PRO A 308 -7.33 24.29 23.99
C PRO A 308 -6.16 23.70 24.77
N ARG A 309 -5.04 23.45 24.06
CA ARG A 309 -3.80 22.83 24.58
C ARG A 309 -3.38 23.37 25.94
N PHE A 310 -3.72 24.64 26.18
CA PHE A 310 -3.54 25.35 27.42
C PHE A 310 -4.90 25.89 27.86
N LYS A 311 -5.43 25.35 28.96
CA LYS A 311 -6.53 25.99 29.67
C LYS A 311 -5.92 27.09 30.56
N LEU A 312 -6.04 28.34 30.12
CA LEU A 312 -5.65 29.49 30.92
C LEU A 312 -6.50 29.49 32.21
N ASN A 313 -5.84 29.61 33.36
CA ASN A 313 -6.53 29.81 34.63
C ASN A 313 -7.34 31.12 34.57
N GLU A 314 -8.57 31.16 35.09
CA GLU A 314 -9.44 32.35 35.10
C GLU A 314 -8.79 33.59 35.74
N LYS A 315 -7.74 33.40 36.55
CA LYS A 315 -6.96 34.49 37.16
C LYS A 315 -5.94 35.14 36.21
N PHE A 316 -5.78 34.64 35.00
CA PHE A 316 -4.79 35.10 34.03
C PHE A 316 -5.32 36.25 33.18
N ARG A 317 -4.62 37.39 33.17
CA ARG A 317 -4.89 38.44 32.17
C ARG A 317 -4.40 37.99 30.79
N ASN A 318 -5.34 37.56 29.97
CA ASN A 318 -5.07 37.00 28.64
C ASN A 318 -4.85 38.05 27.53
N ASN A 319 -4.41 39.27 27.83
CA ASN A 319 -4.25 40.29 26.79
C ASN A 319 -2.90 40.17 26.08
N ILE A 320 -2.93 40.27 24.75
CA ILE A 320 -1.74 40.40 23.91
C ILE A 320 -1.87 41.64 23.01
N SER A 321 -0.77 42.35 22.84
CA SER A 321 -0.66 43.47 21.92
C SER A 321 0.20 43.08 20.73
N ILE A 322 -0.36 43.15 19.53
CA ILE A 322 0.37 42.97 18.26
C ILE A 322 0.59 44.34 17.64
N ARG A 323 1.83 44.71 17.38
CA ARG A 323 2.20 45.96 16.71
C ARG A 323 2.53 45.71 15.25
N TYR A 324 2.12 46.67 14.44
CA TYR A 324 2.28 46.62 13.00
C TYR A 324 2.45 48.02 12.44
N MET A 325 3.06 48.11 11.26
CA MET A 325 3.19 49.36 10.53
C MET A 325 2.01 49.53 9.58
N GLU A 326 1.35 50.69 9.67
CA GLU A 326 0.35 51.12 8.71
C GLU A 326 0.87 52.38 8.00
N GLY A 327 1.48 52.18 6.83
CA GLY A 327 2.34 53.20 6.22
C GLY A 327 3.55 53.48 7.12
N ASP A 328 3.79 54.75 7.44
CA ASP A 328 4.90 55.18 8.33
C ASP A 328 4.51 55.27 9.81
N LYS A 329 3.30 54.81 10.18
CA LYS A 329 2.79 54.91 11.56
C LYS A 329 2.74 53.54 12.23
N LEU A 330 3.34 53.44 13.41
CA LEU A 330 3.23 52.28 14.28
C LEU A 330 1.84 52.23 14.91
N GLN A 331 1.11 51.14 14.66
CA GLN A 331 -0.20 50.86 15.22
C GLN A 331 -0.14 49.68 16.19
N LYS A 332 -1.16 49.55 17.04
CA LYS A 332 -1.32 48.43 17.97
C LYS A 332 -2.71 47.81 17.85
N TRP A 333 -2.74 46.49 17.85
CA TRP A 333 -3.95 45.67 17.89
C TRP A 333 -3.95 44.87 19.20
N ILE A 334 -4.95 45.11 20.04
CA ILE A 334 -5.09 44.46 21.35
C ILE A 334 -6.15 43.37 21.21
N CYS A 335 -5.80 42.17 21.63
CA CYS A 335 -6.66 40.99 21.55
C CYS A 335 -6.43 40.06 22.75
N HIS A 336 -7.26 39.02 22.84
CA HIS A 336 -7.25 38.04 23.92
C HIS A 336 -6.58 36.75 23.45
N ILE A 337 -5.70 36.16 24.26
CA ILE A 337 -5.09 34.87 24.01
C ILE A 337 -6.12 33.80 24.30
N GLU A 338 -6.39 32.96 23.29
CA GLU A 338 -7.21 31.75 23.42
C GLU A 338 -6.33 30.52 23.62
N ASN A 339 -5.16 30.50 22.96
CA ASN A 339 -4.22 29.40 23.03
C ASN A 339 -2.79 29.92 22.80
N PHE A 340 -1.77 29.32 23.41
CA PHE A 340 -0.39 29.81 23.31
C PHE A 340 0.60 28.65 23.43
N SER A 341 1.68 28.63 22.66
CA SER A 341 2.75 27.61 22.71
C SER A 341 4.13 28.25 22.53
N LYS A 342 5.21 27.50 22.74
CA LYS A 342 6.59 28.00 22.53
C LYS A 342 6.84 28.56 21.13
N LYS A 343 6.09 28.10 20.12
CA LYS A 343 6.28 28.43 18.70
C LYS A 343 5.24 29.37 18.13
N GLY A 344 4.19 29.71 18.88
CA GLY A 344 3.07 30.43 18.30
C GLY A 344 1.86 30.51 19.21
N PHE A 345 0.88 31.31 18.82
CA PHE A 345 -0.29 31.60 19.63
C PHE A 345 -1.52 31.90 18.81
N GLN A 346 -2.68 31.66 19.43
CA GLN A 346 -3.99 31.95 18.90
C GLN A 346 -4.64 33.04 19.72
N VAL A 347 -5.18 34.03 19.03
CA VAL A 347 -5.89 35.14 19.64
C VAL A 347 -7.33 35.21 19.17
N LYS A 348 -8.18 35.79 20.02
CA LYS A 348 -9.54 36.20 19.75
C LYS A 348 -9.65 37.72 19.87
N SER A 349 -10.33 38.32 18.90
CA SER A 349 -10.67 39.74 18.90
C SER A 349 -12.17 39.92 18.69
N GLU A 350 -12.78 40.78 19.49
CA GLU A 350 -14.20 41.15 19.38
C GLU A 350 -14.35 42.53 18.75
N GLY A 351 -15.16 42.64 17.70
CA GLY A 351 -15.55 43.90 17.05
C GLY A 351 -14.44 44.61 16.26
N ARG A 352 -13.18 44.15 16.33
CA ARG A 352 -12.07 44.69 15.52
C ARG A 352 -11.46 43.60 14.67
N LYS A 353 -11.68 43.72 13.36
CA LYS A 353 -11.06 42.86 12.36
C LYS A 353 -9.53 42.95 12.40
N PRO A 354 -8.80 41.84 12.22
CA PRO A 354 -7.34 41.87 12.08
C PRO A 354 -6.92 42.76 10.90
N PRO A 355 -5.88 43.60 11.04
CA PRO A 355 -5.36 44.42 9.97
C PRO A 355 -4.92 43.62 8.74
N ILE A 356 -5.18 44.15 7.54
CA ILE A 356 -4.84 43.47 6.27
C ILE A 356 -3.32 43.28 6.13
N GLN A 357 -2.52 44.18 6.73
CA GLN A 357 -1.05 44.13 6.66
C GLN A 357 -0.46 42.88 7.33
N PHE A 358 -1.23 42.11 8.10
CA PHE A 358 -0.73 40.90 8.78
C PHE A 358 -0.35 39.77 7.83
N ASN A 359 -0.88 39.74 6.60
CA ASN A 359 -0.70 38.62 5.68
C ASN A 359 0.73 38.43 5.15
N ASN A 360 1.63 39.42 5.27
CA ASN A 360 3.00 39.37 4.71
C ASN A 360 4.02 40.24 5.48
N SER A 361 3.75 40.59 6.73
CA SER A 361 4.62 41.46 7.53
C SER A 361 5.14 40.69 8.74
N GLU A 362 6.40 40.95 9.10
CA GLU A 362 6.85 40.65 10.47
C GLU A 362 6.15 41.62 11.42
N LEU A 363 5.49 41.05 12.42
CA LEU A 363 4.71 41.75 13.43
C LEU A 363 5.44 41.61 14.76
N GLU A 364 5.37 42.64 15.61
CA GLU A 364 5.88 42.51 16.97
C GLU A 364 4.74 42.11 17.91
N PHE A 365 4.98 41.15 18.79
CA PHE A 365 4.02 40.80 19.84
C PHE A 365 4.55 41.18 21.23
N TYR A 366 3.62 41.53 22.11
CA TYR A 366 3.86 41.79 23.52
C TYR A 366 2.83 41.04 24.35
N LEU A 367 3.32 40.08 25.14
CA LEU A 367 2.55 39.27 26.08
C LEU A 367 2.85 39.75 27.49
N HIS A 368 1.83 40.13 28.25
CA HIS A 368 2.00 40.55 29.63
C HIS A 368 1.52 39.46 30.58
N PHE A 369 2.42 38.92 31.41
CA PHE A 369 2.14 37.87 32.38
C PHE A 369 2.21 38.47 33.80
N ASP A 370 1.05 38.86 34.36
CA ASP A 370 0.91 39.55 35.66
C ASP A 370 2.16 39.59 36.57
N LEU A 371 2.49 38.48 37.26
CA LEU A 371 3.64 38.37 38.17
C LEU A 371 4.86 37.66 37.55
N ALA A 372 4.73 37.04 36.38
CA ALA A 372 5.80 36.29 35.71
C ALA A 372 6.59 37.13 34.69
N GLY A 373 6.22 38.39 34.48
CA GLY A 373 6.93 39.34 33.63
C GLY A 373 6.21 39.61 32.31
N PHE A 374 6.97 39.90 31.26
CA PHE A 374 6.43 40.03 29.91
C PHE A 374 7.33 39.27 28.94
N ALA A 375 6.77 38.85 27.82
CA ALA A 375 7.53 38.34 26.69
C ALA A 375 7.25 39.16 25.45
N HIS A 376 8.30 39.40 24.68
CA HIS A 376 8.19 40.07 23.40
C HIS A 376 9.01 39.37 22.31
N GLY A 377 8.62 39.59 21.07
CA GLY A 377 9.30 39.00 19.92
C GLY A 377 8.60 39.34 18.62
N ASN A 378 9.06 38.71 17.55
CA ASN A 378 8.48 38.82 16.22
C ASN A 378 7.58 37.62 15.93
N CYS A 379 6.50 37.85 15.21
CA CYS A 379 5.61 36.81 14.73
C CYS A 379 5.09 37.11 13.33
N LYS A 380 4.55 36.09 12.67
CA LYS A 380 3.83 36.21 11.40
C LYS A 380 2.47 35.55 11.54
N MET A 381 1.46 36.09 10.86
CA MET A 381 0.14 35.49 10.82
C MET A 381 0.14 34.26 9.91
N VAL A 382 -0.40 33.15 10.40
CA VAL A 382 -0.47 31.88 9.65
C VAL A 382 -1.87 31.67 9.08
N TRP A 383 -2.90 31.99 9.86
CA TRP A 383 -4.29 31.81 9.47
C TRP A 383 -5.22 32.78 10.20
N MET A 384 -6.39 33.04 9.61
CA MET A 384 -7.48 33.82 10.21
C MET A 384 -8.81 33.12 9.91
N LYS A 385 -9.69 33.04 10.92
CA LYS A 385 -11.02 32.47 10.82
C LYS A 385 -12.04 33.41 11.50
N VAL A 386 -13.19 33.60 10.87
CA VAL A 386 -14.34 34.30 11.47
C VAL A 386 -15.16 33.26 12.22
N ASP A 387 -15.64 33.58 13.41
CA ASP A 387 -16.55 32.70 14.16
C ASP A 387 -17.85 32.54 13.34
N GLN A 388 -18.25 31.28 13.11
CA GLN A 388 -19.46 30.98 12.34
C GLN A 388 -20.74 31.37 13.08
N ASN A 389 -20.67 31.53 14.41
CA ASN A 389 -21.79 31.89 15.25
C ASN A 389 -21.84 33.39 15.59
N ASN A 390 -20.78 34.15 15.29
CA ASN A 390 -20.69 35.57 15.58
C ASN A 390 -19.74 36.27 14.58
N ASP A 391 -20.32 36.95 13.59
CA ASP A 391 -19.59 37.64 12.53
C ASP A 391 -18.62 38.73 13.03
N ASP A 392 -18.76 39.17 14.28
CA ASP A 392 -17.89 40.16 14.93
C ASP A 392 -16.74 39.54 15.75
N GLN A 393 -16.64 38.21 15.80
CA GLN A 393 -15.54 37.50 16.47
C GLN A 393 -14.55 36.92 15.47
N PHE A 394 -13.28 37.27 15.64
CA PHE A 394 -12.18 36.82 14.79
C PHE A 394 -11.17 36.01 15.60
N PHE A 395 -10.82 34.84 15.08
CA PHE A 395 -9.72 34.01 15.57
C PHE A 395 -8.54 34.12 14.61
N VAL A 396 -7.35 34.33 15.16
CA VAL A 396 -6.12 34.48 14.37
C VAL A 396 -5.00 33.67 14.99
N GLY A 397 -4.29 32.92 14.15
CA GLY A 397 -3.11 32.16 14.53
C GLY A 397 -1.82 32.84 14.09
N PHE A 398 -0.85 32.91 14.98
CA PHE A 398 0.48 33.46 14.76
C PHE A 398 1.57 32.43 15.05
N GLU A 399 2.63 32.46 14.25
CA GLU A 399 3.88 31.75 14.48
C GLU A 399 4.92 32.74 14.97
N ILE A 400 5.60 32.43 16.08
CA ILE A 400 6.72 33.22 16.61
C ILE A 400 7.93 32.95 15.72
N THR A 401 8.47 34.01 15.11
CA THR A 401 9.63 33.93 14.22
C THR A 401 10.93 34.20 14.98
N GLU A 402 10.90 35.14 15.92
CA GLU A 402 12.08 35.51 16.71
C GLU A 402 11.69 35.89 18.13
N MET A 403 12.54 35.53 19.09
CA MET A 403 12.36 35.82 20.52
C MET A 403 13.70 35.70 21.25
N THR A 404 13.92 36.47 22.31
CA THR A 404 15.14 36.33 23.12
C THR A 404 15.04 35.11 24.04
N LYS A 405 16.18 34.60 24.51
CA LYS A 405 16.19 33.47 25.47
C LYS A 405 15.48 33.80 26.79
N ILE A 406 15.56 35.06 27.25
CA ILE A 406 14.91 35.50 28.48
C ILE A 406 13.39 35.51 28.29
N ASP A 407 12.91 35.99 27.14
CA ASP A 407 11.48 35.97 26.80
C ASP A 407 10.96 34.54 26.65
N GLU A 408 11.76 33.64 26.07
CA GLU A 408 11.44 32.21 25.98
C GLU A 408 11.33 31.56 27.37
N GLU A 409 12.25 31.87 28.28
CA GLU A 409 12.19 31.44 29.68
C GLU A 409 10.95 31.99 30.39
N ASN A 410 10.62 33.28 30.22
CA ASN A 410 9.42 33.90 30.77
C ASN A 410 8.14 33.22 30.26
N ILE A 411 8.09 32.87 28.98
CA ILE A 411 6.98 32.12 28.39
C ILE A 411 6.87 30.73 28.99
N ASN A 412 7.98 30.01 29.14
CA ASN A 412 8.01 28.69 29.75
C ASN A 412 7.52 28.74 31.21
N GLU A 413 7.97 29.73 31.98
CA GLU A 413 7.55 29.95 33.36
C GLU A 413 6.06 30.32 33.44
N ALA A 414 5.58 31.20 32.56
CA ALA A 414 4.18 31.59 32.49
C ALA A 414 3.28 30.41 32.12
N ILE A 415 3.68 29.61 31.13
CA ILE A 415 2.99 28.36 30.76
C ILE A 415 2.93 27.41 31.96
N SER A 416 4.06 27.19 32.65
CA SER A 416 4.12 26.29 33.80
C SER A 416 3.28 26.77 34.99
N ARG A 417 3.14 28.08 35.18
CA ARG A 417 2.41 28.68 36.31
C ARG A 417 0.92 28.86 36.06
N TYR A 418 0.54 29.26 34.85
CA TYR A 418 -0.82 29.70 34.53
C TYR A 418 -1.54 28.81 33.53
N GLY A 419 -0.84 27.90 32.85
CA GLY A 419 -1.41 26.91 31.95
C GLY A 419 -1.36 25.51 32.53
N ARG A 420 -2.41 24.71 32.29
CA ARG A 420 -2.31 23.26 32.36
C ARG A 420 -2.01 22.75 30.96
N LEU A 421 -0.81 22.23 30.74
CA LEU A 421 -0.44 21.53 29.51
C LEU A 421 -1.23 20.22 29.45
N ILE A 422 -2.14 20.08 28.47
CA ILE A 422 -2.94 18.86 28.31
C ILE A 422 -2.13 17.80 27.52
N GLU A 423 -1.26 18.22 26.59
CA GLU A 423 -0.38 17.34 25.80
C GLU A 423 0.99 18.00 25.52
N GLU A 424 2.08 17.23 25.63
CA GLU A 424 3.47 17.67 25.42
C GLU A 424 3.92 17.80 23.95
N ARG A 425 3.11 17.34 22.98
CA ARG A 425 3.54 17.32 21.58
C ARG A 425 3.45 18.70 20.92
N GLU A 426 4.58 19.25 20.49
CA GLU A 426 4.60 20.35 19.52
C GLU A 426 3.97 19.87 18.19
N ILE A 427 3.04 20.65 17.63
CA ILE A 427 2.62 20.46 16.22
C ILE A 427 3.47 21.45 15.45
N MET A 428 4.25 20.93 14.49
CA MET A 428 4.95 21.72 13.48
C MET A 428 4.01 22.13 12.37
#